data_AF-A0A2E2L4M7-F1
#
_entry.id   AF-A0A2E2L4M7-F1
#
_cell.length_a   1.000
_cell.length_b   1.000
_cell.length_c   1.000
_cell.angle_alpha   90.00
_cell.angle_beta   90.00
_cell.angle_gamma   90.00
#
_symmetry.space_group_name_H-M   'P 1'
#
loop_
_entity.id
_entity.type
_entity.pdbx_description
1 polymer ?
#
loop_
_entity_poly.entity_id
_entity_poly.type
_entity_poly.pdbx_seq_one_letter_code
_entity_poly.pdbx_strand_id
1 'polypeptide(L)'
;MRLMRGLVGVVLVTACVAALSGCSRANAGSATEDDFAQFMADTDGVTDTGGFVSNNLPFLGSGDLEVELDATRDEQVLEQAVQRATEFDVPAGVTLYTLGVRVTSPGDGAEGEPRPGILIENLWGTPPGDLAARAAVLSRLDGLIDYSETLDDAHGHDADARTIRALIDSASGDVCEHLTSIAEAAHVSEDEIVASASSGSPMRCG
;
A
#
# COMPACT_ATOMS: atom_id res chain seq x y z
N MET A 1 -12.16 -57.01 40.45
CA MET A 1 -11.95 -56.74 39.00
C MET A 1 -12.69 -55.47 38.62
N ARG A 2 -11.90 -54.46 38.18
CA ARG A 2 -12.23 -53.35 37.27
C ARG A 2 -13.32 -52.35 37.68
N LEU A 3 -12.89 -51.37 38.49
CA LEU A 3 -13.16 -49.95 38.24
C LEU A 3 -12.70 -49.61 36.80
N MET A 4 -13.59 -49.17 35.92
CA MET A 4 -13.28 -48.41 34.69
C MET A 4 -14.59 -48.10 33.93
N ARG A 5 -15.32 -47.06 34.36
CA ARG A 5 -16.44 -46.49 33.58
C ARG A 5 -16.55 -44.96 33.65
N GLY A 6 -15.57 -44.27 34.25
CA GLY A 6 -15.64 -42.84 34.53
C GLY A 6 -14.71 -41.95 33.71
N LEU A 7 -14.21 -42.40 32.55
CA LEU A 7 -13.12 -41.68 31.85
C LEU A 7 -13.27 -41.75 30.32
N VAL A 8 -14.48 -41.46 29.82
CA VAL A 8 -14.72 -41.26 28.38
C VAL A 8 -15.41 -39.92 28.09
N GLY A 9 -15.94 -39.22 29.10
CA GLY A 9 -16.73 -38.00 28.91
C GLY A 9 -15.97 -36.67 28.88
N VAL A 10 -14.68 -36.63 29.25
CA VAL A 10 -13.97 -35.34 29.47
C VAL A 10 -13.01 -34.98 28.32
N VAL A 11 -12.68 -35.92 27.42
CA VAL A 11 -11.69 -35.66 26.35
C VAL A 11 -12.33 -34.98 25.11
N LEU A 12 -13.65 -35.07 24.92
CA LEU A 12 -14.29 -34.51 23.72
C LEU A 12 -14.53 -33.00 23.81
N VAL A 13 -14.64 -32.42 25.02
CA VAL A 13 -14.93 -30.99 25.18
C VAL A 13 -13.69 -30.13 24.97
N THR A 14 -12.50 -30.64 25.26
CA THR A 14 -11.23 -29.90 25.08
C THR A 14 -10.78 -29.82 23.62
N ALA A 15 -11.19 -30.78 22.78
CA ALA A 15 -10.87 -30.75 21.35
C ALA A 15 -11.64 -29.67 20.58
N CYS A 16 -12.88 -29.35 20.98
CA CYS A 16 -13.65 -28.27 20.35
C CYS A 16 -13.15 -26.88 20.73
N VAL A 17 -12.62 -26.68 21.93
CA VAL A 17 -12.07 -25.37 22.34
C VAL A 17 -10.73 -25.08 21.66
N ALA A 18 -9.89 -26.11 21.44
CA ALA A 18 -8.66 -25.97 20.66
C ALA A 18 -8.91 -25.78 19.15
N ALA A 19 -10.00 -26.34 18.62
CA ALA A 19 -10.43 -26.08 17.24
C ALA A 19 -11.02 -24.66 17.06
N LEU A 20 -11.66 -24.10 18.09
CA LEU A 20 -12.20 -22.74 18.08
C LEU A 20 -11.14 -21.66 18.34
N SER A 21 -10.04 -21.97 19.03
CA SER A 21 -8.88 -21.05 19.09
C SER A 21 -8.15 -20.93 17.75
N GLY A 22 -8.38 -21.86 16.81
CA GLY A 22 -7.97 -21.73 15.41
C GLY A 22 -8.95 -20.92 14.54
N CYS A 23 -10.11 -20.54 15.07
CA CYS A 23 -11.08 -19.64 14.43
C CYS A 23 -10.85 -18.17 14.82
N SER A 24 -9.67 -17.81 15.38
CA SER A 24 -9.35 -16.43 15.74
C SER A 24 -9.11 -15.52 14.53
N ARG A 25 -8.87 -16.07 13.33
CA ARG A 25 -8.93 -15.33 12.06
C ARG A 25 -10.37 -15.22 11.56
N ALA A 26 -11.29 -14.73 12.40
CA ALA A 26 -12.68 -14.48 12.02
C ALA A 26 -12.85 -13.29 11.05
N ASN A 27 -11.74 -12.69 10.65
CA ASN A 27 -11.66 -11.47 9.88
C ASN A 27 -10.52 -11.63 8.85
N ALA A 28 -10.87 -12.14 7.67
CA ALA A 28 -9.92 -12.40 6.57
C ALA A 28 -9.16 -11.14 6.14
N GLY A 29 -9.77 -9.97 6.27
CA GLY A 29 -9.15 -8.69 5.93
C GLY A 29 -7.96 -8.35 6.83
N SER A 30 -8.21 -8.15 8.13
CA SER A 30 -7.14 -7.86 9.11
C SER A 30 -6.08 -8.97 9.17
N ALA A 31 -6.48 -10.22 9.00
CA ALA A 31 -5.51 -11.32 8.92
C ALA A 31 -4.60 -11.23 7.69
N THR A 32 -5.10 -10.68 6.57
CA THR A 32 -4.29 -10.45 5.36
C THR A 32 -3.33 -9.29 5.58
N GLU A 33 -3.76 -8.20 6.21
CA GLU A 33 -2.89 -7.08 6.59
C GLU A 33 -1.75 -7.57 7.51
N ASP A 34 -2.07 -8.35 8.54
CA ASP A 34 -1.08 -8.96 9.45
C ASP A 34 -0.13 -9.92 8.72
N ASP A 35 -0.67 -10.79 7.85
CA ASP A 35 0.13 -11.76 7.07
C ASP A 35 1.06 -11.02 6.08
N PHE A 36 0.62 -9.90 5.49
CA PHE A 36 1.44 -9.06 4.62
C PHE A 36 2.55 -8.35 5.39
N ALA A 37 2.22 -7.74 6.53
CA ALA A 37 3.21 -7.12 7.41
C ALA A 37 4.28 -8.12 7.86
N GLN A 38 3.86 -9.34 8.23
CA GLN A 38 4.79 -10.42 8.57
C GLN A 38 5.63 -10.87 7.37
N PHE A 39 5.05 -10.92 6.17
CA PHE A 39 5.75 -11.34 4.96
C PHE A 39 6.82 -10.33 4.49
N MET A 40 6.56 -9.04 4.71
CA MET A 40 7.48 -7.94 4.43
C MET A 40 8.46 -7.66 5.57
N ALA A 41 8.23 -8.23 6.76
CA ALA A 41 9.15 -8.11 7.89
C ALA A 41 10.58 -8.49 7.45
N ASP A 42 11.55 -7.70 7.91
CA ASP A 42 12.97 -7.83 7.57
C ASP A 42 13.34 -7.62 6.09
N THR A 43 12.41 -7.14 5.25
CA THR A 43 12.74 -6.72 3.88
C THR A 43 13.53 -5.42 3.93
N ASP A 44 14.75 -5.42 3.40
CA ASP A 44 15.58 -4.21 3.39
C ASP A 44 14.91 -3.09 2.58
N GLY A 45 14.98 -1.88 3.12
CA GLY A 45 14.32 -0.70 2.57
C GLY A 45 12.84 -0.54 2.89
N VAL A 46 12.18 -1.49 3.55
CA VAL A 46 10.81 -1.32 4.06
C VAL A 46 10.84 -0.70 5.46
N THR A 47 10.08 0.38 5.67
CA THR A 47 9.94 1.07 6.97
C THR A 47 8.64 0.74 7.67
N ASP A 48 7.57 0.53 6.90
CA ASP A 48 6.24 0.19 7.40
C ASP A 48 5.44 -0.55 6.31
N THR A 49 4.34 -1.15 6.72
CA THR A 49 3.32 -1.71 5.81
C THR A 49 1.96 -1.27 6.28
N GLY A 50 1.11 -0.90 5.33
CA GLY A 50 -0.25 -0.48 5.59
C GLY A 50 -1.23 -1.13 4.63
N GLY A 51 -2.41 -0.55 4.58
CA GLY A 51 -3.50 -1.02 3.75
C GLY A 51 -4.81 -1.08 4.51
N PHE A 52 -5.85 -1.37 3.76
CA PHE A 52 -7.16 -1.63 4.31
C PHE A 52 -7.81 -2.73 3.49
N VAL A 53 -8.00 -3.88 4.11
CA VAL A 53 -8.73 -5.01 3.54
C VAL A 53 -10.03 -5.16 4.32
N SER A 54 -11.13 -4.77 3.66
CA SER A 54 -12.46 -4.90 4.22
C SER A 54 -12.85 -6.37 4.43
N ASN A 55 -13.85 -6.61 5.28
CA ASN A 55 -14.45 -7.93 5.46
C ASN A 55 -15.87 -7.91 4.94
N ASN A 56 -16.05 -8.44 3.73
CA ASN A 56 -17.38 -8.61 3.15
C ASN A 56 -18.11 -9.78 3.82
N LEU A 57 -17.38 -10.82 4.25
CA LEU A 57 -17.83 -11.96 5.08
C LEU A 57 -16.65 -12.45 5.96
N PRO A 58 -16.86 -13.32 6.98
CA PRO A 58 -15.77 -13.78 7.87
C PRO A 58 -14.56 -14.42 7.17
N PHE A 59 -14.77 -14.93 5.95
CA PHE A 59 -13.77 -15.59 5.12
C PHE A 59 -13.57 -14.91 3.76
N LEU A 60 -14.21 -13.75 3.53
CA LEU A 60 -14.06 -12.99 2.29
C LEU A 60 -13.71 -11.55 2.59
N GLY A 61 -12.62 -11.08 2.00
CA GLY A 61 -12.20 -9.70 2.14
C GLY A 61 -11.78 -9.09 0.80
N SER A 62 -11.77 -7.78 0.76
CA SER A 62 -11.17 -7.08 -0.37
C SER A 62 -10.70 -5.69 -0.02
N GLY A 63 -9.66 -5.23 -0.71
CA GLY A 63 -9.09 -3.91 -0.48
C GLY A 63 -7.67 -3.81 -1.01
N ASP A 64 -6.87 -3.01 -0.32
CA ASP A 64 -5.61 -2.50 -0.82
C ASP A 64 -4.51 -2.72 0.21
N LEU A 65 -3.29 -2.93 -0.26
CA LEU A 65 -2.10 -3.00 0.59
C LEU A 65 -1.15 -1.88 0.22
N GLU A 66 -0.37 -1.42 1.20
CA GLU A 66 0.64 -0.38 1.02
C GLU A 66 1.98 -0.86 1.58
N VAL A 67 3.06 -0.59 0.86
CA VAL A 67 4.43 -0.74 1.38
C VAL A 67 5.07 0.64 1.49
N GLU A 68 5.57 0.98 2.68
CA GLU A 68 6.32 2.20 2.92
C GLU A 68 7.82 1.92 2.85
N LEU A 69 8.52 2.76 2.09
CA LEU A 69 9.91 2.60 1.72
C LEU A 69 10.78 3.75 2.22
N ASP A 70 11.98 3.42 2.67
CA ASP A 70 13.00 4.36 3.14
C ASP A 70 13.65 5.08 1.94
N ALA A 71 13.33 6.37 1.75
CA ALA A 71 13.89 7.18 0.66
C ALA A 71 15.42 7.28 0.67
N THR A 72 16.09 6.95 1.79
CA THR A 72 17.54 7.00 1.91
C THR A 72 18.25 5.78 1.32
N ARG A 73 17.51 4.75 0.92
CA ARG A 73 18.06 3.52 0.36
C ARG A 73 18.32 3.63 -1.14
N ASP A 74 19.21 2.77 -1.61
CA ASP A 74 19.54 2.67 -3.02
C ASP A 74 18.35 2.15 -3.82
N GLU A 75 18.20 2.64 -5.05
CA GLU A 75 17.09 2.31 -5.96
C GLU A 75 16.90 0.80 -6.13
N GLN A 76 18.00 0.05 -6.27
CA GLN A 76 17.95 -1.41 -6.39
C GLN A 76 17.34 -2.10 -5.16
N VAL A 77 17.55 -1.56 -3.96
CA VAL A 77 16.95 -2.08 -2.72
C VAL A 77 15.44 -1.80 -2.73
N LEU A 78 15.05 -0.60 -3.14
CA LEU A 78 13.64 -0.20 -3.23
C LEU A 78 12.88 -1.03 -4.28
N GLU A 79 13.48 -1.29 -5.44
CA GLU A 79 12.91 -2.17 -6.47
C GLU A 79 12.74 -3.59 -5.96
N GLN A 80 13.73 -4.12 -5.23
CA GLN A 80 13.63 -5.45 -4.62
C GLN A 80 12.52 -5.51 -3.56
N ALA A 81 12.33 -4.46 -2.76
CA ALA A 81 11.25 -4.39 -1.79
C ALA A 81 9.87 -4.37 -2.47
N VAL A 82 9.68 -3.58 -3.53
CA VAL A 82 8.42 -3.57 -4.29
C VAL A 82 8.19 -4.92 -4.98
N GLN A 83 9.22 -5.48 -5.63
CA GLN A 83 9.14 -6.81 -6.24
C GLN A 83 8.72 -7.86 -5.20
N ARG A 84 9.33 -7.83 -4.02
CA ARG A 84 8.97 -8.70 -2.91
C ARG A 84 7.51 -8.55 -2.52
N ALA A 85 6.99 -7.32 -2.39
CA ALA A 85 5.59 -7.07 -2.08
C ALA A 85 4.62 -7.70 -3.11
N THR A 86 4.97 -7.66 -4.41
CA THR A 86 4.14 -8.28 -5.46
C THR A 86 4.13 -9.82 -5.41
N GLU A 87 5.06 -10.43 -4.69
CA GLU A 87 5.14 -11.89 -4.50
C GLU A 87 4.32 -12.39 -3.30
N PHE A 88 3.63 -11.50 -2.61
CA PHE A 88 2.77 -11.88 -1.49
C PHE A 88 1.67 -12.84 -1.97
N ASP A 89 1.63 -14.02 -1.37
CA ASP A 89 0.62 -15.03 -1.66
C ASP A 89 -0.70 -14.65 -0.99
N VAL A 90 -1.58 -14.02 -1.77
CA VAL A 90 -2.87 -13.51 -1.28
C VAL A 90 -3.71 -14.67 -0.74
N PRO A 91 -4.13 -14.63 0.55
CA PRO A 91 -4.91 -15.69 1.14
C PRO A 91 -6.20 -16.00 0.36
N ALA A 92 -6.56 -17.27 0.28
CA ALA A 92 -7.78 -17.70 -0.39
C ALA A 92 -9.02 -17.00 0.19
N GLY A 93 -9.85 -16.43 -0.68
CA GLY A 93 -11.04 -15.66 -0.30
C GLY A 93 -10.81 -14.15 -0.18
N VAL A 94 -9.57 -13.68 -0.35
CA VAL A 94 -9.24 -12.26 -0.35
C VAL A 94 -8.93 -11.80 -1.77
N THR A 95 -9.48 -10.65 -2.14
CA THR A 95 -9.17 -9.97 -3.41
C THR A 95 -8.47 -8.67 -3.12
N LEU A 96 -7.22 -8.54 -3.55
CA LEU A 96 -6.51 -7.27 -3.51
C LEU A 96 -6.70 -6.51 -4.82
N TYR A 97 -6.87 -5.20 -4.73
CA TYR A 97 -7.08 -4.34 -5.89
C TYR A 97 -5.84 -3.55 -6.23
N THR A 98 -5.21 -2.92 -5.23
CA THR A 98 -4.01 -2.13 -5.46
C THR A 98 -2.89 -2.49 -4.49
N LEU A 99 -1.67 -2.24 -4.94
CA LEU A 99 -0.47 -2.09 -4.13
C LEU A 99 -0.07 -0.61 -4.19
N GLY A 100 -0.19 0.09 -3.07
CA GLY A 100 0.39 1.42 -2.88
C GLY A 100 1.89 1.30 -2.59
N VAL A 101 2.71 2.02 -3.34
CA VAL A 101 4.14 2.20 -3.03
C VAL A 101 4.30 3.59 -2.46
N ARG A 102 4.60 3.66 -1.16
CA ARG A 102 4.87 4.91 -0.47
C ARG A 102 6.38 5.07 -0.24
N VAL A 103 6.93 6.24 -0.56
CA VAL A 103 8.31 6.62 -0.22
C VAL A 103 8.25 7.83 0.71
N THR A 104 8.86 7.71 1.88
CA THR A 104 8.94 8.78 2.91
C THR A 104 10.39 9.03 3.31
N SER A 105 10.70 10.26 3.72
CA SER A 105 11.99 10.56 4.34
C SER A 105 11.92 10.39 5.86
N PRO A 106 13.04 10.02 6.52
CA PRO A 106 13.07 9.93 7.98
C PRO A 106 12.67 11.25 8.65
N GLY A 107 11.56 11.23 9.38
CA GLY A 107 11.02 12.41 10.08
C GLY A 107 9.74 12.99 9.47
N ASP A 108 9.27 12.45 8.34
CA ASP A 108 7.98 12.81 7.75
C ASP A 108 6.83 12.15 8.52
N GLY A 109 6.12 12.95 9.32
CA GLY A 109 4.84 12.57 9.94
C GLY A 109 4.89 12.22 11.42
N ALA A 110 4.11 12.95 12.22
CA ALA A 110 3.65 12.49 13.53
C ALA A 110 2.38 11.64 13.37
N GLU A 111 2.08 10.77 14.34
CA GLU A 111 0.84 9.96 14.32
C GLU A 111 -0.41 10.83 14.13
N GLY A 112 -1.19 10.59 13.07
CA GLY A 112 -2.52 11.18 12.87
C GLY A 112 -2.63 12.34 11.86
N GLU A 113 -1.54 12.76 11.21
CA GLU A 113 -1.59 13.69 10.06
C GLU A 113 -1.25 12.98 8.74
N PRO A 114 -1.74 13.47 7.58
CA PRO A 114 -1.30 12.97 6.28
C PRO A 114 0.23 13.08 6.21
N ARG A 115 0.93 11.96 6.10
CA ARG A 115 2.39 11.97 5.98
C ARG A 115 2.73 12.58 4.62
N PRO A 116 3.40 13.74 4.54
CA PRO A 116 3.93 14.21 3.26
C PRO A 116 4.85 13.13 2.71
N GLY A 117 4.69 12.79 1.43
CA GLY A 117 5.49 11.75 0.81
C GLY A 117 5.08 11.50 -0.63
N ILE A 118 5.61 10.42 -1.20
CA ILE A 118 5.26 10.00 -2.56
C ILE A 118 4.46 8.71 -2.46
N LEU A 119 3.21 8.72 -2.90
CA LEU A 119 2.38 7.53 -3.06
C LEU A 119 2.11 7.29 -4.55
N ILE A 120 2.36 6.06 -5.00
CA ILE A 120 1.96 5.61 -6.34
C ILE A 120 1.18 4.31 -6.19
N GLU A 121 -0.07 4.30 -6.64
CA GLU A 121 -0.90 3.10 -6.67
C GLU A 121 -0.65 2.29 -7.95
N ASN A 122 -0.55 0.98 -7.78
CA ASN A 122 -0.44 0.04 -8.87
C ASN A 122 -1.51 -1.05 -8.75
N LEU A 123 -2.07 -1.47 -9.88
CA LEU A 123 -3.06 -2.54 -9.91
C LEU A 123 -2.42 -3.85 -9.44
N TRP A 124 -3.10 -4.56 -8.54
CA TRP A 124 -2.57 -5.81 -8.02
C TRP A 124 -2.41 -6.85 -9.14
N GLY A 125 -1.28 -7.56 -9.13
CA GLY A 125 -0.99 -8.60 -10.12
C GLY A 125 -0.43 -8.08 -11.45
N THR A 126 -0.27 -6.76 -11.62
CA THR A 126 0.52 -6.22 -12.73
C THR A 126 2.00 -6.17 -12.36
N PRO A 127 2.91 -6.26 -13.35
CA PRO A 127 4.34 -6.08 -13.09
C PRO A 127 4.62 -4.70 -12.46
N PRO A 128 5.48 -4.61 -11.42
CA PRO A 128 5.74 -3.36 -10.73
C PRO A 128 6.54 -2.34 -11.57
N GLY A 129 7.07 -2.73 -12.73
CA GLY A 129 7.77 -1.82 -13.64
C GLY A 129 8.86 -1.00 -12.94
N ASP A 130 8.78 0.32 -13.08
CA ASP A 130 9.68 1.32 -12.53
C ASP A 130 9.09 2.08 -11.32
N LEU A 131 8.07 1.53 -10.63
CA LEU A 131 7.36 2.23 -9.55
C LEU A 131 8.28 2.76 -8.45
N ALA A 132 9.17 1.90 -7.93
CA ALA A 132 10.13 2.29 -6.90
C ALA A 132 11.10 3.37 -7.38
N ALA A 133 11.62 3.22 -8.60
CA ALA A 133 12.53 4.19 -9.21
C ALA A 133 11.84 5.56 -9.39
N ARG A 134 10.61 5.57 -9.92
CA ARG A 134 9.82 6.79 -10.10
C ARG A 134 9.49 7.47 -8.76
N ALA A 135 9.04 6.70 -7.77
CA ALA A 135 8.76 7.23 -6.44
C ALA A 135 10.03 7.80 -5.78
N ALA A 136 11.17 7.13 -5.95
CA ALA A 136 12.46 7.61 -5.47
C ALA A 136 12.92 8.91 -6.16
N VAL A 137 12.70 9.05 -7.48
CA VAL A 137 13.00 10.29 -8.21
C VAL A 137 12.12 11.44 -7.71
N LEU A 138 10.81 11.21 -7.59
CA LEU A 138 9.85 12.18 -7.06
C LEU A 138 10.23 12.65 -5.66
N SER A 139 10.64 11.74 -4.77
CA SER A 139 11.01 12.07 -3.38
C SER A 139 12.20 13.03 -3.26
N ARG A 140 12.99 13.19 -4.34
CA ARG A 140 14.17 14.04 -4.40
C ARG A 140 13.93 15.36 -5.14
N LEU A 141 12.72 15.58 -5.66
CA LEU A 141 12.39 16.82 -6.34
C LEU A 141 12.30 17.96 -5.33
N ASP A 142 13.25 18.88 -5.41
CA ASP A 142 13.26 20.06 -4.56
C ASP A 142 12.01 20.90 -4.79
N GLY A 143 11.27 21.19 -3.73
CA GLY A 143 9.97 21.86 -3.78
C GLY A 143 8.76 20.95 -3.96
N LEU A 144 8.89 19.64 -4.17
CA LEU A 144 7.75 18.72 -4.08
C LEU A 144 7.56 18.30 -2.61
N ILE A 145 6.40 18.64 -2.03
CA ILE A 145 6.07 18.35 -0.63
C ILE A 145 5.32 17.03 -0.52
N ASP A 146 4.35 16.81 -1.40
CA ASP A 146 3.50 15.62 -1.40
C ASP A 146 3.10 15.27 -2.83
N TYR A 147 2.96 13.98 -3.11
CA TYR A 147 2.54 13.46 -4.40
C TYR A 147 1.72 12.19 -4.21
N SER A 148 0.56 12.13 -4.88
CA SER A 148 -0.23 10.92 -4.98
C SER A 148 -0.68 10.68 -6.41
N GLU A 149 -0.33 9.52 -6.96
CA GLU A 149 -0.86 8.97 -8.22
C GLU A 149 -1.82 7.84 -7.86
N THR A 150 -3.14 8.07 -7.99
CA THR A 150 -4.20 7.15 -7.55
C THR A 150 -4.96 6.56 -8.72
N LEU A 151 -5.39 5.31 -8.59
CA LEU A 151 -6.25 4.63 -9.56
C LEU A 151 -7.73 4.95 -9.31
N ASP A 152 -8.37 5.62 -10.26
CA ASP A 152 -9.71 6.17 -10.05
C ASP A 152 -10.84 5.14 -10.20
N ASP A 153 -10.63 4.12 -11.05
CA ASP A 153 -11.63 3.08 -11.33
C ASP A 153 -11.01 1.68 -11.32
N ALA A 154 -10.23 1.37 -10.29
CA ALA A 154 -9.58 0.06 -10.10
C ALA A 154 -10.55 -1.15 -10.14
N HIS A 155 -11.87 -0.92 -10.09
CA HIS A 155 -12.92 -1.95 -10.13
C HIS A 155 -13.78 -1.94 -11.40
N GLY A 156 -13.65 -0.94 -12.27
CA GLY A 156 -14.63 -0.69 -13.30
C GLY A 156 -14.09 -0.84 -14.71
N HIS A 157 -14.55 0.05 -15.59
CA HIS A 157 -14.36 -0.11 -17.03
C HIS A 157 -13.02 0.44 -17.51
N ASP A 158 -12.40 1.30 -16.72
CA ASP A 158 -11.12 1.93 -17.01
C ASP A 158 -10.17 1.78 -15.83
N ALA A 159 -9.72 0.55 -15.59
CA ALA A 159 -8.86 0.19 -14.46
C ALA A 159 -7.46 0.84 -14.51
N ASP A 160 -7.13 1.53 -15.60
CA ASP A 160 -5.90 2.28 -15.79
C ASP A 160 -6.09 3.81 -15.64
N ALA A 161 -7.33 4.28 -15.43
CA ALA A 161 -7.62 5.69 -15.17
C ALA A 161 -6.94 6.16 -13.88
N ARG A 162 -6.24 7.29 -13.97
CA ARG A 162 -5.38 7.80 -12.90
C ARG A 162 -5.54 9.30 -12.73
N THR A 163 -5.51 9.73 -11.46
CA THR A 163 -5.41 11.13 -11.05
C THR A 163 -4.08 11.37 -10.37
N ILE A 164 -3.42 12.49 -10.68
CA ILE A 164 -2.22 12.95 -9.99
C ILE A 164 -2.58 14.14 -9.11
N ARG A 165 -2.20 14.09 -7.84
CA ARG A 165 -2.28 15.24 -6.92
C ARG A 165 -0.89 15.57 -6.42
N ALA A 166 -0.54 16.85 -6.43
CA ALA A 166 0.75 17.32 -5.97
C ALA A 166 0.60 18.55 -5.06
N LEU A 167 1.32 18.53 -3.94
CA LEU A 167 1.55 19.70 -3.11
C LEU A 167 2.98 20.16 -3.34
N ILE A 168 3.14 21.41 -3.76
CA ILE A 168 4.43 21.96 -4.18
C ILE A 168 4.70 23.20 -3.32
N ASP A 169 5.94 23.40 -2.93
CA ASP A 169 6.37 24.65 -2.35
C ASP A 169 6.29 25.76 -3.41
N SER A 170 5.76 26.90 -3.02
CA SER A 170 5.37 28.02 -3.91
C SER A 170 6.51 28.66 -4.73
N ALA A 171 7.72 28.10 -4.72
CA ALA A 171 8.95 28.69 -5.24
C ALA A 171 9.63 27.93 -6.41
N SER A 172 9.22 26.72 -6.79
CA SER A 172 9.98 25.90 -7.77
C SER A 172 9.24 25.71 -9.10
N GLY A 173 9.68 26.44 -10.15
CA GLY A 173 9.17 26.27 -11.52
C GLY A 173 9.49 24.90 -12.14
N ASP A 174 10.63 24.31 -11.77
CA ASP A 174 11.13 23.05 -12.34
C ASP A 174 10.27 21.84 -11.94
N VAL A 175 9.59 21.88 -10.78
CA VAL A 175 8.72 20.78 -10.32
C VAL A 175 7.54 20.58 -11.26
N CYS A 176 6.95 21.65 -11.78
CA CYS A 176 5.83 21.52 -12.72
C CYS A 176 6.24 20.85 -14.03
N GLU A 177 7.43 21.16 -14.57
CA GLU A 177 7.94 20.49 -15.78
C GLU A 177 8.16 19.00 -15.53
N HIS A 178 8.72 18.64 -14.36
CA HIS A 178 8.87 17.24 -13.96
C HIS A 178 7.53 16.51 -13.79
N LEU A 179 6.53 17.15 -13.19
CA LEU A 179 5.21 16.56 -13.00
C LEU A 179 4.52 16.27 -14.33
N THR A 180 4.60 17.20 -15.30
CA THR A 180 4.05 16.96 -16.65
C THR A 180 4.74 15.79 -17.33
N SER A 181 6.08 15.72 -17.27
CA SER A 181 6.83 14.58 -17.85
C SER A 181 6.47 13.24 -17.20
N ILE A 182 6.21 13.23 -15.89
CA ILE A 182 5.80 12.03 -15.16
C ILE A 182 4.37 11.63 -15.52
N ALA A 183 3.46 12.59 -15.63
CA ALA A 183 2.09 12.34 -16.08
C ALA A 183 2.06 11.72 -17.48
N GLU A 184 2.85 12.24 -18.42
CA GLU A 184 2.98 11.67 -19.76
C GLU A 184 3.48 10.21 -19.74
N ALA A 185 4.50 9.91 -18.91
CA ALA A 185 5.04 8.57 -18.76
C ALA A 185 4.03 7.60 -18.12
N ALA A 186 3.16 8.11 -17.24
CA ALA A 186 2.06 7.37 -16.63
C ALA A 186 0.78 7.35 -17.50
N HIS A 187 0.82 7.92 -18.71
CA HIS A 187 -0.33 8.08 -19.61
C HIS A 187 -1.51 8.86 -18.99
N VAL A 188 -1.22 9.76 -18.05
CA VAL A 188 -2.17 10.65 -17.39
C VAL A 188 -2.29 11.94 -18.18
N SER A 189 -3.53 12.37 -18.45
CA SER A 189 -3.82 13.66 -19.09
C SER A 189 -3.42 14.82 -18.18
N GLU A 190 -2.94 15.94 -18.74
CA GLU A 190 -2.64 17.16 -17.97
C GLU A 190 -3.86 17.67 -17.18
N ASP A 191 -5.08 17.47 -17.71
CA ASP A 191 -6.32 17.88 -17.04
C ASP A 191 -6.59 17.10 -15.74
N GLU A 192 -5.94 15.94 -15.55
CA GLU A 192 -6.03 15.09 -14.34
C GLU A 192 -4.91 15.38 -13.32
N ILE A 193 -4.05 16.38 -13.60
CA ILE A 193 -3.04 16.86 -12.66
C ILE A 193 -3.62 17.97 -11.79
N VAL A 194 -3.83 17.68 -10.52
CA VAL A 194 -4.28 18.64 -9.50
C VAL A 194 -3.08 19.09 -8.66
N ALA A 195 -2.43 20.16 -9.09
CA ALA A 195 -1.31 20.77 -8.36
C ALA A 195 -1.78 21.95 -7.48
N SER A 196 -1.22 22.04 -6.27
CA SER A 196 -1.46 23.15 -5.36
C SER A 196 -0.18 23.62 -4.68
N ALA A 197 -0.08 24.92 -4.42
CA ALA A 197 0.98 25.47 -3.62
C ALA A 197 0.74 25.15 -2.13
N SER A 198 1.80 25.10 -1.32
CA SER A 198 1.74 25.01 0.15
C SER A 198 0.85 26.10 0.80
N SER A 199 0.66 27.23 0.10
CA SER A 199 -0.27 28.30 0.49
C SER A 199 -1.76 27.98 0.26
N GLY A 200 -2.09 26.84 -0.34
CA GLY A 200 -3.44 26.43 -0.73
C GLY A 200 -3.92 26.99 -2.08
N SER A 201 -3.05 27.69 -2.82
CA SER A 201 -3.40 28.24 -4.13
C SER A 201 -3.31 27.16 -5.22
N PRO A 202 -4.31 27.04 -6.12
CA PRO A 202 -4.20 26.11 -7.24
C PRO A 202 -3.07 26.53 -8.17
N MET A 203 -2.36 25.55 -8.72
CA MET A 203 -1.28 25.76 -9.68
C MET A 203 -1.56 25.01 -10.97
N ARG A 204 -1.08 25.58 -12.08
CA ARG A 204 -1.12 24.92 -13.39
C ARG A 204 0.30 24.54 -13.77
N CYS A 205 0.53 23.24 -13.92
CA CYS A 205 1.72 22.72 -14.56
C CYS A 205 1.36 22.51 -16.04
N GLY A 206 1.42 23.59 -16.82
CA GLY A 206 1.01 23.64 -18.23
C GLY A 206 0.99 25.06 -18.80
#